data_AF-A0A2K3LW27-F1
#
_entry.id   AF-A0A2K3LW27-F1
#
_cell.length_a   1.000
_cell.length_b   1.000
_cell.length_c   1.000
_cell.angle_alpha   90.00
_cell.angle_beta   90.00
_cell.angle_gamma   90.00
#
_symmetry.space_group_name_H-M   'P 1'
#
loop_
_entity.id
_entity.type
_entity.pdbx_description
1 polymer ?
#
loop_
_entity_poly.entity_id
_entity_poly.type
_entity_poly.pdbx_seq_one_letter_code
_entity_poly.pdbx_strand_id
1 'polypeptide(L)'
;GASRLLKHLHAKGVPIAVATGSHRRYFELKTQRHGELFSLMHHVVLGDDPEVKQGKPSPDVFLAAAKRFESGPVDPSNILVFEDAPSGVLSAKNAGM
;
A
#
# COMPACT_ATOMS: atom_id res chain seq x y z
N GLY A 1 -11.96 -13.17 -1.32
CA GLY A 1 -12.12 -11.90 -0.59
C GLY A 1 -11.55 -10.72 -1.35
N ALA A 2 -10.21 -10.63 -1.45
CA ALA A 2 -9.48 -9.48 -2.01
C ALA A 2 -9.97 -9.01 -3.38
N SER A 3 -10.08 -9.92 -4.37
CA SER A 3 -10.50 -9.54 -5.74
C SER A 3 -11.86 -8.82 -5.77
N ARG A 4 -12.85 -9.34 -5.04
CA ARG A 4 -14.18 -8.71 -4.93
C ARG A 4 -14.09 -7.30 -4.32
N LEU A 5 -13.32 -7.14 -3.25
CA LEU A 5 -13.17 -5.85 -2.56
C LEU A 5 -12.47 -4.82 -3.45
N LEU A 6 -11.35 -5.19 -4.06
CA LEU A 6 -10.57 -4.30 -4.94
C LEU A 6 -11.40 -3.82 -6.13
N LYS A 7 -12.13 -4.74 -6.80
CA LYS A 7 -13.04 -4.38 -7.90
C LYS A 7 -14.16 -3.45 -7.43
N HIS A 8 -14.72 -3.66 -6.23
CA HIS A 8 -15.76 -2.80 -5.68
C HIS A 8 -15.24 -1.39 -5.36
N LEU A 9 -14.12 -1.28 -4.65
CA LEU A 9 -13.52 0.00 -4.28
C LEU A 9 -13.13 0.81 -5.52
N HIS A 10 -12.49 0.15 -6.50
CA HIS A 10 -12.14 0.77 -7.77
C HIS A 10 -13.39 1.27 -8.52
N ALA A 11 -14.45 0.45 -8.62
CA ALA A 11 -15.71 0.86 -9.24
C ALA A 11 -16.44 1.99 -8.49
N LYS A 12 -16.09 2.25 -7.23
CA LYS A 12 -16.60 3.36 -6.42
C LYS A 12 -15.67 4.58 -6.40
N GLY A 13 -14.57 4.55 -7.15
CA GLY A 13 -13.61 5.65 -7.22
C GLY A 13 -12.80 5.82 -5.94
N VAL A 14 -12.72 4.81 -5.07
CA VAL A 14 -11.85 4.83 -3.89
C VAL A 14 -10.43 4.49 -4.34
N PRO A 15 -9.44 5.39 -4.19
CA PRO A 15 -8.06 5.13 -4.60
C PRO A 15 -7.44 4.00 -3.76
N ILE A 16 -6.64 3.15 -4.42
CA ILE A 16 -6.01 1.98 -3.78
C ILE A 16 -4.52 2.00 -4.09
N ALA A 17 -3.68 1.72 -3.11
CA ALA A 17 -2.25 1.52 -3.30
C ALA A 17 -1.77 0.27 -2.56
N VAL A 18 -0.60 -0.24 -2.94
CA VAL A 18 0.10 -1.30 -2.20
C VAL A 18 1.29 -0.70 -1.49
N ALA A 19 1.44 -1.02 -0.20
CA ALA A 19 2.62 -0.74 0.60
C ALA A 19 3.17 -2.06 1.14
N THR A 20 4.30 -2.54 0.60
CA THR A 20 4.85 -3.86 0.94
C THR A 20 6.31 -3.77 1.40
N GLY A 21 6.70 -4.64 2.33
CA GLY A 21 8.11 -4.84 2.67
C GLY A 21 8.87 -5.69 1.65
N SER A 22 8.20 -6.21 0.61
CA SER A 22 8.87 -6.97 -0.45
C SER A 22 9.70 -6.05 -1.34
N HIS A 23 10.94 -6.46 -1.64
CA HIS A 23 11.75 -5.81 -2.66
C HIS A 23 11.25 -6.17 -4.06
N ARG A 24 11.62 -5.38 -5.07
CA ARG A 24 11.14 -5.48 -6.45
C ARG A 24 11.12 -6.89 -7.00
N ARG A 25 12.25 -7.61 -6.95
CA ARG A 25 12.36 -8.98 -7.46
C ARG A 25 11.29 -9.92 -6.89
N TYR A 26 11.07 -9.85 -5.57
CA TYR A 26 10.10 -10.71 -4.91
C TYR A 26 8.67 -10.25 -5.13
N PHE A 27 8.44 -8.94 -5.22
CA PHE A 27 7.13 -8.40 -5.57
C PHE A 27 6.71 -8.89 -6.97
N GLU A 28 7.55 -8.69 -7.98
CA GLU A 28 7.29 -9.11 -9.35
C GLU A 28 7.02 -10.61 -9.45
N LEU A 29 7.82 -11.45 -8.76
CA LEU A 29 7.60 -12.89 -8.74
C LEU A 29 6.24 -13.28 -8.13
N LYS A 30 5.83 -12.61 -7.05
CA LYS A 30 4.55 -12.86 -6.36
C LYS A 30 3.35 -12.35 -7.17
N THR A 31 3.52 -11.30 -7.97
CA THR A 31 2.43 -10.62 -8.68
C THR A 31 2.31 -10.95 -10.16
N GLN A 32 3.29 -11.66 -10.75
CA GLN A 32 3.35 -11.98 -12.18
C GLN A 32 2.08 -12.60 -12.78
N ARG A 33 1.27 -13.32 -11.98
CA ARG A 33 0.00 -13.94 -12.43
C ARG A 33 -1.25 -13.13 -12.09
N HIS A 34 -1.09 -11.93 -11.55
CA HIS A 34 -2.17 -11.12 -10.98
C HIS A 34 -2.22 -9.69 -11.56
N GLY A 35 -1.64 -9.48 -12.74
CA GLY A 35 -1.55 -8.16 -13.38
C GLY A 35 -2.88 -7.40 -13.46
N GLU A 36 -3.98 -8.07 -13.83
CA GLU A 36 -5.33 -7.46 -13.84
C GLU A 36 -5.70 -6.85 -12.48
N LEU A 37 -5.41 -7.55 -11.38
CA LEU A 37 -5.78 -7.08 -10.05
C LEU A 37 -4.92 -5.90 -9.60
N PHE A 38 -3.63 -5.95 -9.89
CA PHE A 38 -2.70 -4.86 -9.57
C PHE A 38 -2.90 -3.63 -10.46
N SER A 39 -3.47 -3.80 -11.67
CA SER A 39 -3.84 -2.68 -12.54
C SER A 39 -4.98 -1.80 -11.99
N LEU A 40 -5.74 -2.29 -11.01
CA LEU A 40 -6.79 -1.51 -10.32
C LEU A 40 -6.23 -0.55 -9.27
N MET A 41 -4.94 -0.67 -8.95
CA MET A 41 -4.26 0.10 -7.92
C MET A 41 -3.55 1.29 -8.56
N HIS A 42 -3.59 2.43 -7.90
CA HIS A 42 -2.97 3.67 -8.37
C HIS A 42 -1.44 3.54 -8.45
N HIS A 43 -0.82 2.94 -7.44
CA HIS A 43 0.63 2.77 -7.39
C HIS A 43 1.04 1.70 -6.37
N VAL A 44 2.32 1.36 -6.37
CA VAL A 44 2.95 0.40 -5.46
C VAL A 44 4.19 1.05 -4.84
N VAL A 45 4.34 0.91 -3.51
CA VAL A 45 5.55 1.23 -2.76
C VAL A 45 6.15 -0.08 -2.24
N LEU A 46 7.43 -0.28 -2.54
CA LEU A 46 8.18 -1.50 -2.24
C LEU A 46 9.11 -1.29 -1.04
N GLY A 47 9.64 -2.38 -0.49
CA GLY A 47 10.56 -2.31 0.65
C GLY A 47 11.92 -1.72 0.32
N ASP A 48 12.30 -1.76 -0.96
CA ASP A 48 13.52 -1.16 -1.53
C ASP A 48 13.27 0.22 -2.15
N ASP A 49 12.12 0.84 -1.86
CA ASP A 49 11.82 2.18 -2.30
C ASP A 49 12.75 3.21 -1.61
N PRO A 50 13.33 4.19 -2.33
CA PRO A 50 14.24 5.18 -1.74
C PRO A 50 13.64 6.00 -0.59
N GLU A 51 12.32 6.17 -0.52
CA GLU A 51 11.65 6.86 0.58
C GLU A 51 11.46 5.99 1.82
N VAL A 52 11.63 4.66 1.71
CA VAL A 52 11.50 3.70 2.80
C VAL A 52 12.89 3.51 3.42
N LYS A 53 13.20 4.31 4.44
CA LYS A 53 14.51 4.25 5.13
C LYS A 53 14.55 3.13 6.15
N GLN A 54 13.40 2.85 6.78
CA GLN A 54 13.24 1.76 7.74
C GLN A 54 12.01 0.93 7.38
N GLY A 55 12.16 -0.39 7.42
CA GLY A 55 11.04 -1.31 7.25
C GLY A 55 10.07 -1.27 8.42
N LYS A 56 8.93 -1.95 8.26
CA LYS A 56 7.94 -2.16 9.34
C LYS A 56 8.66 -2.70 10.60
N PRO A 57 8.42 -2.14 11.80
CA PRO A 57 7.28 -1.31 12.18
C PRO A 57 7.43 0.21 11.97
N SER A 58 8.47 0.69 11.27
CA SER A 58 8.55 2.11 10.89
C SER A 58 7.39 2.49 9.96
N PRO A 59 6.82 3.71 10.05
CA PRO A 59 5.68 4.13 9.23
C PRO A 59 6.05 4.46 7.76
N ASP A 60 7.34 4.47 7.41
CA ASP A 60 7.88 4.99 6.15
C ASP A 60 7.12 4.51 4.91
N VAL A 61 6.85 3.22 4.79
CA VAL A 61 6.20 2.64 3.60
C VAL A 61 4.75 3.11 3.42
N PHE A 62 4.02 3.33 4.51
CA PHE A 62 2.66 3.86 4.45
C PHE A 62 2.65 5.36 4.21
N LEU A 63 3.57 6.11 4.83
CA LEU A 63 3.75 7.54 4.57
C LEU A 63 4.15 7.81 3.12
N ALA A 64 5.06 7.01 2.56
CA ALA A 64 5.45 7.10 1.15
C ALA A 64 4.28 6.78 0.21
N ALA A 65 3.46 5.77 0.54
CA ALA A 65 2.26 5.47 -0.24
C ALA A 65 1.22 6.60 -0.19
N ALA A 66 0.95 7.15 0.99
CA ALA A 66 0.00 8.25 1.16
C ALA A 66 0.41 9.51 0.36
N LYS A 67 1.70 9.83 0.31
CA LYS A 67 2.24 11.00 -0.41
C LYS A 67 2.10 10.92 -1.94
N ARG A 68 1.97 9.71 -2.51
CA ARG A 68 1.94 9.49 -3.97
C ARG A 68 0.56 9.66 -4.60
N PHE A 69 -0.49 9.87 -3.81
CA PHE A 69 -1.78 10.21 -4.36
C PHE A 69 -1.80 11.66 -4.87
N GLU A 70 -2.23 11.86 -6.11
CA GLU A 70 -2.15 13.15 -6.83
C GLU A 70 -3.17 14.19 -6.35
N SER A 71 -4.15 13.80 -5.54
CA SER A 71 -5.22 14.68 -5.01
C SER A 71 -4.77 15.63 -3.90
N GLY A 72 -3.47 15.71 -3.60
CA GLY A 72 -2.91 16.48 -2.49
C GLY A 72 -2.76 15.66 -1.20
N PRO A 73 -2.23 16.26 -0.12
CA PRO A 73 -2.02 15.57 1.14
C PRO A 73 -3.33 14.97 1.68
N VAL A 74 -3.39 13.64 1.77
CA VAL A 74 -4.51 12.94 2.39
C VAL A 74 -4.29 12.91 3.90
N ASP A 75 -5.28 13.35 4.67
CA ASP A 75 -5.28 13.19 6.12
C ASP A 75 -5.15 11.68 6.44
N PRO A 76 -4.12 11.25 7.21
CA PRO A 76 -3.93 9.85 7.56
C PRO A 76 -5.17 9.18 8.16
N SER A 77 -6.02 9.92 8.88
CA SER A 77 -7.27 9.40 9.46
C SER A 77 -8.34 8.99 8.43
N ASN A 78 -8.19 9.42 7.17
CA ASN A 78 -9.04 9.01 6.05
C ASN A 78 -8.46 7.84 5.25
N ILE A 79 -7.34 7.26 5.68
CA ILE A 79 -6.69 6.13 5.02
C ILE A 79 -6.94 4.86 5.84
N LEU A 80 -7.46 3.82 5.19
CA LEU A 80 -7.66 2.51 5.82
C LEU A 80 -6.58 1.54 5.36
N VAL A 81 -5.76 1.06 6.30
CA VAL A 81 -4.73 0.03 6.03
C VAL A 81 -5.27 -1.37 6.29
N PHE A 82 -5.01 -2.29 5.35
CA PHE A 82 -5.25 -3.73 5.52
C PHE A 82 -3.91 -4.44 5.78
N GLU A 83 -3.81 -5.14 6.90
CA GLU A 83 -2.58 -5.81 7.35
C GLU A 83 -2.86 -7.14 8.04
N ASP A 84 -1.92 -8.08 7.93
CA ASP A 84 -1.98 -9.41 8.54
C ASP A 84 -0.95 -9.60 9.67
N ALA A 85 0.13 -8.81 9.68
CA ALA A 85 1.22 -8.93 10.65
C ALA A 85 1.20 -7.82 11.72
N PRO A 86 1.52 -8.12 13.00
CA PRO A 86 1.59 -7.10 14.05
C PRO A 86 2.55 -5.94 13.75
N SER A 87 3.69 -6.19 13.09
CA SER A 87 4.63 -5.14 12.68
C SER A 87 4.04 -4.20 11.63
N GLY A 88 3.21 -4.72 10.73
CA GLY A 88 2.48 -3.93 9.75
C GLY A 88 1.38 -3.10 10.39
N VAL A 89 0.59 -3.70 11.29
CA VAL A 89 -0.42 -2.96 12.08
C VAL A 89 0.22 -1.83 12.87
N LEU A 90 1.37 -2.08 13.52
CA LEU A 90 2.08 -1.04 14.26
C LEU A 90 2.63 0.06 13.34
N SER A 91 3.16 -0.30 12.17
CA SER A 91 3.61 0.65 11.16
C SER A 91 2.47 1.56 10.66
N ALA A 92 1.27 1.01 10.43
CA ALA A 92 0.09 1.78 10.05
C ALA A 92 -0.32 2.77 11.15
N LYS A 93 -0.41 2.29 12.39
CA LYS A 93 -0.73 3.13 13.56
C LYS A 93 0.29 4.24 13.77
N ASN A 94 1.58 3.94 13.61
CA ASN A 94 2.66 4.93 13.68
C ASN A 94 2.58 5.97 12.56
N ALA A 95 1.92 5.65 11.45
CA ALA A 95 1.66 6.56 10.34
C ALA A 95 0.37 7.39 10.55
N GLY A 96 -0.38 7.16 11.63
CA GLY A 96 -1.66 7.82 11.91
C GLY A 96 -2.83 7.26 11.11
N MET A 97 -2.72 6.03 10.58
CA MET A 97 -3.71 5.34 9.75
C MET A 97 -4.33 4.13 10.46
#